data_AF-A0A8H9TGA6-F1
#
_entry.id   AF-A0A8H9TGA6-F1
#
_cell.length_a   1.000
_cell.length_b   1.000
_cell.length_c   1.000
_cell.angle_alpha   90.00
_cell.angle_beta   90.00
_cell.angle_gamma   90.00
#
_symmetry.space_group_name_H-M   'P 1'
#
loop_
_entity.id
_entity.type
_entity.pdbx_description
1 polymer ?
#
loop_
_entity_poly.entity_id
_entity_poly.type
_entity_poly.pdbx_seq_one_letter_code
_entity_poly.pdbx_strand_id
1 'polypeptide(L)'
;MIVTITLTPNVAQSELHSNDQELANEYRVEVNSDVKKELIANVALDVFHTNVPIKHLDDFNFIVRDADGIEIEESAATQEGLTSSKGTFLGE
;
A
#
# COMPACT_ATOMS: atom_id res chain seq x y z
N MET A 1 -10.77 2.89 10.74
CA MET A 1 -10.49 1.91 9.67
C MET A 1 -9.14 1.26 9.91
N ILE A 2 -9.00 -0.03 9.63
CA ILE A 2 -7.70 -0.73 9.77
C ILE A 2 -7.16 -0.96 8.38
N VAL A 3 -5.93 -0.52 8.13
CA VAL A 3 -5.18 -0.82 6.91
C VAL A 3 -3.98 -1.69 7.24
N THR A 4 -3.55 -2.48 6.26
CA THR A 4 -2.41 -3.37 6.36
C THR A 4 -1.30 -2.88 5.45
N ILE A 5 -0.13 -2.62 6.00
CA ILE A 5 1.07 -2.24 5.29
C ILE A 5 1.95 -3.48 5.19
N THR A 6 2.11 -3.99 3.98
CA THR A 6 3.04 -5.09 3.70
C THR A 6 4.39 -4.50 3.33
N LEU A 7 5.43 -4.92 4.03
CA LEU A 7 6.82 -4.55 3.74
C LEU A 7 7.52 -5.74 3.10
N THR A 8 8.03 -5.51 1.89
CA THR A 8 8.85 -6.51 1.19
C THR A 8 10.25 -5.94 1.02
N PRO A 9 11.30 -6.53 1.61
CA PRO A 9 12.66 -6.10 1.34
C PRO A 9 13.00 -6.34 -0.13
N ASN A 10 13.52 -5.30 -0.79
CA ASN A 10 14.03 -5.36 -2.16
C ASN A 10 15.49 -5.82 -2.19
N VAL A 11 16.22 -5.59 -1.09
CA VAL A 11 17.60 -6.03 -0.93
C VAL A 11 17.71 -7.33 -0.13
N ALA A 12 18.88 -7.97 -0.19
CA ALA A 12 19.16 -9.15 0.61
C ALA A 12 19.10 -8.81 2.12
N GLN A 13 18.60 -9.72 2.95
CA GLN A 13 18.51 -9.51 4.40
C GLN A 13 19.87 -9.17 5.04
N SER A 14 20.98 -9.60 4.45
CA SER A 14 22.33 -9.26 4.93
C SER A 14 22.72 -7.80 4.69
N GLU A 15 22.06 -7.12 3.75
CA GLU A 15 22.23 -5.68 3.46
C GLU A 15 21.29 -4.83 4.32
N LEU A 16 20.22 -5.42 4.85
CA LEU A 16 19.33 -4.77 5.80
C LEU A 16 20.04 -4.55 7.13
N HIS A 17 19.78 -3.42 7.77
CA HIS A 17 20.25 -3.16 9.12
C HIS A 17 19.69 -4.21 10.08
N SER A 18 20.42 -4.55 11.14
CA SER A 18 19.99 -5.59 12.10
C SER A 18 18.64 -5.31 12.78
N ASN A 19 18.21 -4.04 12.83
CA ASN A 19 16.88 -3.67 13.33
C ASN A 19 15.78 -3.87 12.28
N ASP A 20 16.14 -3.81 11.00
CA ASP A 20 15.21 -3.95 9.89
C ASP A 20 15.04 -5.42 9.45
N GLN A 21 15.99 -6.28 9.81
CA GLN A 21 15.94 -7.73 9.55
C GLN A 21 14.74 -8.44 10.20
N GLU A 22 14.25 -7.93 11.35
CA GLU A 22 13.08 -8.48 12.05
C GLU A 22 11.76 -7.79 11.66
N LEU A 23 11.78 -6.75 10.81
CA LEU A 23 10.58 -6.01 10.40
C LEU A 23 9.73 -6.72 9.35
N ALA A 24 10.17 -7.87 8.85
CA ALA A 24 9.45 -8.55 7.78
C ALA A 24 8.09 -9.05 8.28
N ASN A 25 7.01 -8.56 7.67
CA ASN A 25 5.89 -9.32 7.11
C ASN A 25 4.70 -8.36 6.84
N GLU A 26 3.94 -7.96 7.86
CA GLU A 26 2.73 -7.16 7.69
C GLU A 26 2.45 -6.33 8.95
N TYR A 27 2.15 -5.04 8.78
CA TYR A 27 1.82 -4.12 9.87
C TYR A 27 0.39 -3.63 9.74
N ARG A 28 -0.35 -3.65 10.84
CA ARG A 28 -1.71 -3.12 10.89
C ARG A 28 -1.68 -1.73 11.50
N VAL A 29 -2.17 -0.76 10.73
CA VAL A 29 -2.26 0.63 11.16
C VAL A 29 -3.74 1.00 11.26
N GLU A 30 -4.11 1.62 12.38
CA GLU A 30 -5.44 2.18 12.54
C GLU A 30 -5.45 3.62 12.05
N VAL A 31 -6.27 3.88 11.03
CA VAL A 31 -6.46 5.19 10.41
C VAL A 31 -7.90 5.62 10.61
N ASN A 32 -8.14 6.92 10.77
CA ASN A 32 -9.49 7.41 10.96
C ASN A 32 -10.31 7.21 9.68
N SER A 33 -11.52 6.66 9.81
CA SER A 33 -12.42 6.39 8.68
C SER A 33 -12.93 7.66 7.99
N ASP A 34 -12.79 8.83 8.63
CA ASP A 34 -13.11 10.15 8.05
C ASP A 34 -12.01 10.65 7.09
N VAL A 35 -10.85 10.00 7.05
CA VAL A 35 -9.75 10.36 6.15
C VAL A 35 -10.12 9.98 4.72
N LYS A 36 -9.94 10.92 3.79
CA LYS A 36 -10.15 10.68 2.36
C LYS A 36 -9.24 9.54 1.87
N LYS A 37 -9.75 8.65 1.02
CA LYS A 37 -8.99 7.52 0.46
C LYS A 37 -7.63 7.90 -0.12
N GLU A 38 -7.56 9.04 -0.80
CA GLU A 38 -6.32 9.60 -1.37
C GLU A 38 -5.25 9.94 -0.31
N LEU A 39 -5.66 10.19 0.93
CA LEU A 39 -4.79 10.51 2.06
C LEU A 39 -4.53 9.30 2.97
N ILE A 40 -5.30 8.21 2.84
CA ILE A 40 -5.16 7.03 3.71
C ILE A 40 -3.76 6.43 3.56
N ALA A 41 -3.26 6.29 2.33
CA ALA A 41 -1.91 5.78 2.09
C ALA A 41 -0.83 6.65 2.78
N ASN A 42 -0.92 7.97 2.61
CA ASN A 42 0.04 8.90 3.18
C ASN A 42 -0.01 8.92 4.72
N VAL A 43 -1.21 8.96 5.32
CA VAL A 43 -1.36 8.90 6.79
C VAL A 43 -0.90 7.55 7.34
N ALA A 44 -1.21 6.45 6.66
CA ALA A 44 -0.77 5.12 7.08
C ALA A 44 0.77 5.00 7.06
N LEU A 45 1.42 5.53 6.01
CA LEU A 45 2.87 5.60 5.90
C LEU A 45 3.49 6.51 6.97
N ASP A 46 2.89 7.66 7.27
CA ASP A 46 3.38 8.58 8.31
C ASP A 46 3.32 7.95 9.72
N VAL A 47 2.21 7.31 10.05
CA VAL A 47 2.06 6.56 11.31
C VAL A 47 3.02 5.38 11.37
N PHE A 48 3.24 4.72 10.25
CA PHE A 48 4.19 3.63 10.12
C PHE A 48 5.64 4.10 10.33
N HIS A 49 6.06 5.19 9.67
CA HIS A 49 7.39 5.79 9.86
C HIS A 49 7.61 6.30 11.27
N THR A 50 6.55 6.74 11.95
CA THR A 50 6.63 7.15 13.36
C THR A 50 6.87 5.95 14.29
N ASN A 51 6.28 4.79 13.98
CA ASN A 51 6.43 3.58 14.80
C ASN A 51 7.67 2.77 14.45
N VAL A 52 8.06 2.78 13.18
CA VAL A 52 9.13 1.93 12.65
C VAL A 52 10.23 2.83 12.09
N PRO A 53 11.34 3.01 12.82
CA PRO A 53 12.46 3.83 12.37
C PRO A 53 13.30 3.09 11.32
N ILE A 54 12.78 3.00 10.09
CA ILE A 54 13.52 2.45 8.95
C ILE A 54 14.55 3.48 8.48
N LYS A 55 15.83 3.10 8.44
CA LYS A 55 16.89 4.01 7.98
C LYS A 55 16.87 4.23 6.47
N HIS A 56 16.56 3.18 5.71
CA HIS A 56 16.61 3.18 4.25
C HIS A 56 15.29 2.67 3.71
N LEU A 57 14.35 3.59 3.47
CA LEU A 57 13.05 3.25 2.88
C LEU A 57 13.20 2.71 1.45
N ASP A 58 14.23 3.14 0.71
CA ASP A 58 14.49 2.72 -0.67
C ASP A 58 14.79 1.20 -0.80
N ASP A 59 15.27 0.58 0.27
CA ASP A 59 15.56 -0.86 0.34
C ASP A 59 14.30 -1.72 0.50
N PHE A 60 13.14 -1.10 0.71
CA PHE A 60 11.87 -1.77 0.97
C PHE A 60 10.78 -1.31 0.00
N ASN A 61 9.97 -2.26 -0.44
CA ASN A 61 8.73 -1.99 -1.14
C ASN A 61 7.57 -1.99 -0.14
N PHE A 62 6.79 -0.91 -0.12
CA PHE A 62 5.65 -0.72 0.77
C PHE A 62 4.37 -0.85 -0.02
N ILE A 63 3.49 -1.74 0.42
CA ILE A 63 2.16 -1.93 -0.17
C ILE A 63 1.14 -1.66 0.93
N VAL A 64 0.30 -0.64 0.74
CA VAL A 64 -0.80 -0.34 1.66
C VAL A 64 -2.07 -1.00 1.13
N ARG A 65 -2.72 -1.83 1.94
CA ARG A 65 -3.99 -2.50 1.64
C ARG A 65 -5.05 -2.11 2.63
N ASP A 66 -6.24 -1.90 2.12
CA ASP A 66 -7.42 -1.66 2.93
C ASP A 66 -7.87 -2.94 3.67
N ALA A 67 -8.85 -2.83 4.58
CA ALA A 67 -9.46 -3.98 5.26
C ALA A 67 -10.09 -4.98 4.27
N ASP A 68 -10.55 -4.50 3.12
CA ASP A 68 -11.06 -5.31 2.00
C ASP A 68 -9.96 -5.93 1.13
N GLY A 69 -8.68 -5.68 1.45
CA GLY A 69 -7.52 -6.17 0.68
C GLY A 69 -7.22 -5.37 -0.60
N ILE A 70 -7.87 -4.23 -0.77
CA ILE A 70 -7.68 -3.34 -1.93
C ILE A 70 -6.40 -2.51 -1.72
N GLU A 71 -5.49 -2.54 -2.68
CA GLU A 71 -4.26 -1.74 -2.65
C GLU A 71 -4.59 -0.25 -2.79
N ILE A 72 -4.13 0.55 -1.83
CA ILE A 72 -4.33 1.99 -1.76
C ILE A 72 -3.01 2.64 -2.20
N GLU A 73 -2.90 2.95 -3.49
CA GLU A 73 -1.74 3.68 -4.02
C GLU A 73 -1.89 5.19 -3.75
N GLU A 74 -0.78 5.88 -3.45
CA GLU A 74 -0.76 7.33 -3.18
C GLU A 74 -1.07 8.18 -4.44
N SER A 75 -1.36 7.56 -5.58
CA SER A 75 -1.57 8.25 -6.84
C SER A 75 -2.46 7.44 -7.78
N ALA A 76 -3.78 7.55 -7.61
CA ALA A 76 -4.71 7.90 -8.67
C ALA A 76 -6.14 7.69 -8.19
N ALA A 77 -6.93 8.74 -8.35
CA ALA A 77 -8.37 8.65 -8.46
C ALA A 77 -8.75 7.38 -9.23
N THR A 78 -9.61 6.60 -8.60
CA THR A 78 -10.28 5.45 -9.19
C THR A 78 -10.87 5.89 -10.53
N GLN A 79 -10.26 5.50 -11.65
CA GLN A 79 -11.05 5.24 -12.84
C GLN A 79 -11.76 3.92 -12.59
N GLU A 80 -12.85 4.01 -11.82
CA GLU A 80 -13.86 2.96 -11.75
C GLU A 80 -14.29 2.61 -13.17
N GLY A 81 -14.51 1.32 -13.37
CA GLY A 81 -14.63 0.71 -14.67
C GLY A 81 -15.68 1.32 -15.59
N LEU A 82 -15.35 1.33 -16.88
CA LEU A 82 -16.34 1.08 -17.93
C LEU A 82 -15.98 -0.26 -18.57
N THR A 83 -16.36 -1.32 -17.85
CA THR A 83 -16.86 -2.53 -18.50
C THR A 83 -18.09 -2.11 -19.31
N SER A 84 -17.89 -1.74 -20.57
CA SER A 84 -18.96 -1.68 -21.56
C SER A 84 -18.79 -2.84 -22.54
N SER A 85 -19.15 -4.02 -22.04
CA SER A 85 -20.20 -4.85 -22.64
C SER A 85 -20.41 -4.71 -24.16
N LYS A 86 -19.98 -5.76 -24.89
CA LYS A 86 -20.65 -6.40 -26.03
C LYS A 86 -21.27 -5.47 -27.11
N GLY A 87 -20.60 -5.42 -28.26
CA GLY A 87 -21.20 -5.00 -29.54
C GLY A 87 -20.57 -5.76 -30.70
N THR A 88 -21.17 -6.89 -31.11
CA THR A 88 -21.00 -7.43 -32.46
C THR A 88 -21.61 -6.42 -33.42
N PHE A 89 -20.81 -5.81 -34.28
CA PHE A 89 -21.30 -5.19 -35.51
C PHE A 89 -20.79 -6.04 -36.68
N LEU A 90 -21.72 -6.78 -37.29
CA LEU A 90 -21.56 -7.34 -38.62
C LEU A 90 -21.69 -6.17 -39.61
N GLY A 91 -20.65 -5.94 -40.40
CA GLY A 91 -20.70 -5.05 -41.56
C GLY A 91 -20.92 -5.88 -42.82
N GLU A 92 -21.97 -5.51 -43.54
CA GLU A 92 -22.43 -6.01 -44.85
C GLU A 92 -21.37 -5.98 -45.96
#